data_AF-A0A379GCV7-F1
#
_entry.id   AF-A0A379GCV7-F1
#
_cell.length_a   1.000
_cell.length_b   1.000
_cell.length_c   1.000
_cell.angle_alpha   90.00
_cell.angle_beta   90.00
_cell.angle_gamma   90.00
#
_symmetry.space_group_name_H-M   'P 1'
#
loop_
_entity.id
_entity.type
_entity.pdbx_description
1 polymer ?
#
loop_
_entity_poly.entity_id
_entity_poly.type
_entity_poly.pdbx_seq_one_letter_code
_entity_poly.pdbx_strand_id
1 'polypeptide(L)'
;MRYGENAHQQAAFYIEENIEEASIATANQLQGKALSYNNIADTDAALECVKSFSEPACVIVKHANPCGVAIADTLTQAYDNAFKTDPTSAFGGIIAFNRSLDAKTASAVIERQFVEVIIAPSINEDALPILATKPNVRVLACGEWQEAKPALDFKRG
;
A
#
# COMPACT_ATOMS: atom_id res chain seq x y z
N MET A 1 -21.15 -1.15 -2.93
CA MET A 1 -20.39 -0.28 -1.99
C MET A 1 -21.38 0.47 -1.11
N ARG A 2 -21.15 0.57 0.20
CA ARG A 2 -21.97 1.40 1.09
C ARG A 2 -21.30 2.77 1.22
N TYR A 3 -21.74 3.68 0.34
CA TYR A 3 -21.54 5.14 0.35
C TYR A 3 -20.15 5.68 -0.02
N GLY A 4 -20.14 6.79 -0.78
CA GLY A 4 -18.97 7.66 -0.98
C GLY A 4 -18.75 8.60 0.21
N GLU A 5 -17.80 9.54 0.07
CA GLU A 5 -17.25 10.45 1.12
C GLU A 5 -18.32 11.18 1.97
N ASN A 6 -19.55 11.28 1.47
CA ASN A 6 -20.77 11.51 2.26
C ASN A 6 -21.91 10.59 1.80
N ALA A 7 -22.86 10.28 2.71
CA ALA A 7 -23.96 9.31 2.51
C ALA A 7 -24.87 9.55 1.28
N HIS A 8 -24.77 10.72 0.63
CA HIS A 8 -25.56 11.11 -0.54
C HIS A 8 -24.78 11.06 -1.88
N GLN A 9 -23.47 10.82 -1.89
CA GLN A 9 -22.70 10.74 -3.13
C GLN A 9 -22.51 9.29 -3.58
N GLN A 10 -23.12 8.97 -4.72
CA GLN A 10 -22.88 7.73 -5.47
C GLN A 10 -21.54 7.86 -6.22
N ALA A 11 -20.54 7.10 -5.78
CA ALA A 11 -19.29 6.94 -6.53
C ALA A 11 -19.43 5.72 -7.45
N ALA A 12 -19.28 5.94 -8.76
CA ALA A 12 -19.10 4.90 -9.76
C ALA A 12 -17.60 4.77 -10.03
N PHE A 13 -17.04 3.60 -9.71
CA PHE A 13 -15.66 3.26 -10.02
C PHE A 13 -15.63 2.88 -11.51
N TYR A 14 -15.08 3.74 -12.35
CA TYR A 14 -14.88 3.43 -13.77
C TYR A 14 -13.58 2.64 -13.90
N ILE A 15 -13.68 1.41 -14.42
CA ILE A 15 -12.54 0.56 -14.74
C ILE A 15 -12.28 0.74 -16.24
N GLU A 16 -11.13 1.28 -16.63
CA GLU A 16 -10.71 1.28 -18.03
C GLU A 16 -10.23 -0.12 -18.41
N GLU A 17 -10.76 -0.67 -19.52
CA GLU A 17 -10.62 -2.09 -19.91
C GLU A 17 -9.22 -2.52 -20.42
N ASN A 18 -8.16 -1.73 -20.24
CA ASN A 18 -6.82 -2.02 -20.81
C ASN A 18 -5.64 -1.67 -19.88
N ILE A 19 -5.77 -1.91 -18.57
CA ILE A 19 -4.68 -1.63 -17.63
C ILE A 19 -3.80 -2.88 -17.47
N GLU A 20 -2.66 -2.92 -18.19
CA GLU A 20 -1.55 -3.86 -17.94
C GLU A 20 -0.73 -3.51 -16.68
N GLU A 21 -1.09 -2.41 -16.02
CA GLU A 21 -0.37 -1.85 -14.86
C GLU A 21 -1.03 -2.22 -13.53
N ALA A 22 -0.24 -2.55 -12.51
CA ALA A 22 -0.77 -2.84 -11.19
C ALA A 22 -1.51 -1.61 -10.63
N SER A 23 -2.78 -1.77 -10.29
CA SER A 23 -3.62 -0.69 -9.76
C SER A 23 -4.52 -1.24 -8.66
N ILE A 24 -5.19 -0.35 -7.92
CA ILE A 24 -6.19 -0.80 -6.92
C ILE A 24 -7.41 -1.40 -7.60
N ALA A 25 -7.74 -0.94 -8.81
CA ALA A 25 -8.84 -1.48 -9.59
C ALA A 25 -8.62 -2.96 -9.94
N THR A 26 -7.37 -3.37 -10.13
CA THR A 26 -6.97 -4.74 -10.47
C THR A 26 -6.49 -5.54 -9.24
N ALA A 27 -6.42 -4.92 -8.06
CA ALA A 27 -5.92 -5.57 -6.87
C ALA A 27 -6.89 -6.62 -6.31
N ASN A 28 -6.35 -7.80 -6.01
CA ASN A 28 -7.08 -8.87 -5.34
C ASN A 28 -7.06 -8.64 -3.82
N GLN A 29 -8.25 -8.52 -3.22
CA GLN A 29 -8.38 -8.39 -1.78
C GLN A 29 -8.38 -9.79 -1.11
N LEU A 30 -7.28 -10.13 -0.45
CA LEU A 30 -7.07 -11.43 0.19
C LEU A 30 -7.77 -11.55 1.55
N GLN A 31 -7.92 -10.44 2.27
CA GLN A 31 -8.69 -10.40 3.52
C GLN A 31 -9.22 -8.99 3.82
N GLY A 32 -10.02 -8.87 4.89
CA GLY A 32 -10.51 -7.60 5.41
C GLY A 32 -11.90 -7.21 4.91
N LYS A 33 -12.39 -6.07 5.41
CA LYS A 33 -13.67 -5.48 5.01
C LYS A 33 -13.56 -4.86 3.62
N ALA A 34 -14.68 -4.61 2.94
CA ALA A 34 -14.67 -3.81 1.72
C ALA A 34 -13.96 -2.46 1.92
N LEU A 35 -13.20 -2.03 0.91
CA LEU A 35 -12.51 -0.73 0.91
C LEU A 35 -13.53 0.42 0.91
N SER A 36 -13.26 1.45 1.71
CA SER A 36 -13.97 2.73 1.62
C SER A 36 -13.37 3.61 0.50
N TYR A 37 -14.06 4.68 0.12
CA TYR A 37 -13.53 5.65 -0.85
C TYR A 37 -12.17 6.22 -0.41
N ASN A 38 -12.05 6.61 0.86
CA ASN A 38 -10.81 7.14 1.43
C ASN A 38 -9.71 6.07 1.43
N ASN A 39 -10.06 4.80 1.70
CA ASN A 39 -9.08 3.73 1.58
C ASN A 39 -8.57 3.59 0.16
N ILE A 40 -9.43 3.72 -0.85
CA ILE A 40 -9.00 3.63 -2.24
C ILE A 40 -8.05 4.78 -2.60
N ALA A 41 -8.45 6.03 -2.32
CA ALA A 41 -7.63 7.20 -2.63
C ALA A 41 -6.25 7.16 -1.94
N ASP A 42 -6.21 6.84 -0.64
CA ASP A 42 -4.96 6.76 0.12
C ASP A 42 -4.09 5.57 -0.33
N THR A 43 -4.72 4.45 -0.74
CA THR A 43 -3.98 3.30 -1.27
C THR A 43 -3.35 3.65 -2.60
N ASP A 44 -4.02 4.47 -3.42
CA ASP A 44 -3.58 4.80 -4.77
C ASP A 44 -2.33 5.68 -4.68
N ALA A 45 -2.41 6.71 -3.85
CA ALA A 45 -1.27 7.55 -3.52
C ALA A 45 -0.08 6.75 -2.96
N ALA A 46 -0.34 5.78 -2.08
CA ALA A 46 0.72 4.93 -1.53
C ALA A 46 1.36 4.02 -2.59
N LEU A 47 0.54 3.40 -3.46
CA LEU A 47 0.99 2.50 -4.52
C LEU A 47 1.80 3.26 -5.58
N GLU A 48 1.31 4.39 -6.07
CA GLU A 48 2.02 5.23 -7.05
C GLU A 48 3.36 5.76 -6.49
N CYS A 49 3.38 6.12 -5.22
CA CYS A 49 4.61 6.52 -4.56
C CYS A 49 5.61 5.36 -4.47
N VAL A 50 5.19 4.16 -4.03
CA VAL A 50 6.11 3.03 -3.84
C VAL A 50 6.65 2.48 -5.16
N LYS A 51 5.87 2.60 -6.25
CA LYS A 51 6.27 2.25 -7.62
C LYS A 51 7.46 3.06 -8.14
N SER A 52 7.68 4.26 -7.62
CA SER A 52 8.76 5.16 -8.05
C SER A 52 10.16 4.69 -7.62
N PHE A 53 10.25 3.61 -6.82
CA PHE A 53 11.51 3.10 -6.28
C PHE A 53 11.86 1.72 -6.87
N SER A 54 13.12 1.55 -7.26
CA SER A 54 13.69 0.27 -7.69
C SER A 54 14.09 -0.62 -6.52
N GLU A 55 14.65 -0.04 -5.47
CA GLU A 55 15.10 -0.73 -4.27
C GLU A 55 13.90 -1.17 -3.41
N PRO A 56 14.03 -2.17 -2.53
CA PRO A 56 12.97 -2.50 -1.57
C PRO A 56 12.50 -1.27 -0.81
N ALA A 57 11.22 -0.95 -0.98
CA ALA A 57 10.63 0.30 -0.53
C ALA A 57 9.35 0.07 0.28
N CYS A 58 9.12 0.96 1.23
CA CYS A 58 7.91 1.05 2.02
C CYS A 58 7.42 2.49 2.04
N VAL A 59 6.13 2.67 1.75
CA VAL A 59 5.42 3.96 1.84
C VAL A 59 4.26 3.82 2.81
N ILE A 60 4.14 4.77 3.74
CA ILE A 60 3.05 4.88 4.71
C ILE A 60 2.31 6.18 4.42
N VAL A 61 1.03 6.10 4.11
CA VAL A 61 0.14 7.23 3.81
C VAL A 61 -0.97 7.31 4.86
N LYS A 62 -1.36 8.55 5.19
CA LYS A 62 -2.57 8.83 5.96
C LYS A 62 -3.20 10.13 5.46
N HIS A 63 -4.51 10.10 5.20
CA HIS A 63 -5.26 11.27 4.70
C HIS A 63 -4.60 11.85 3.44
N ALA A 64 -4.29 10.99 2.48
CA ALA A 64 -3.60 11.26 1.22
C ALA A 64 -2.18 11.87 1.34
N ASN A 65 -1.62 11.98 2.54
CA ASN A 65 -0.27 12.52 2.77
C ASN A 65 0.71 11.39 3.16
N PRO A 66 1.85 11.24 2.45
CA PRO A 66 2.92 10.34 2.88
C PRO A 66 3.48 10.82 4.24
N CYS A 67 3.40 9.98 5.26
CA CYS A 67 3.98 10.26 6.59
C CYS A 67 5.26 9.46 6.85
N GLY A 68 5.57 8.46 6.01
CA GLY A 68 6.84 7.74 6.05
C GLY A 68 7.15 7.12 4.70
N VAL A 69 8.36 7.34 4.20
CA VAL A 69 8.86 6.73 2.95
C VAL A 69 10.30 6.33 3.19
N ALA A 70 10.64 5.08 2.87
CA ALA A 70 12.02 4.63 2.93
C ALA A 70 12.31 3.53 1.93
N ILE A 71 13.54 3.52 1.46
CA ILE A 71 14.18 2.41 0.74
C ILE A 71 15.24 1.78 1.65
N ALA A 72 15.52 0.49 1.46
CA ALA A 72 16.59 -0.22 2.15
C ALA A 72 16.97 -1.50 1.41
N ASP A 73 17.97 -2.22 1.93
CA ASP A 73 18.39 -3.53 1.38
C ASP A 73 17.34 -4.63 1.58
N THR A 74 16.44 -4.45 2.56
CA THR A 74 15.37 -5.42 2.86
C THR A 74 14.05 -4.71 3.13
N LEU A 75 12.93 -5.36 2.81
CA LEU A 75 11.58 -4.84 3.08
C LEU A 75 11.37 -4.51 4.56
N THR A 76 11.83 -5.38 5.47
CA THR A 76 11.68 -5.13 6.92
C THR A 76 12.42 -3.86 7.33
N GLN A 77 13.61 -3.59 6.77
CA GLN A 77 14.37 -2.40 7.09
C GLN A 77 13.77 -1.14 6.45
N ALA A 78 13.23 -1.25 5.24
CA ALA A 78 12.47 -0.17 4.60
C ALA A 78 11.25 0.19 5.46
N TYR A 79 10.49 -0.82 5.93
CA TYR A 79 9.40 -0.62 6.87
C TYR A 79 9.84 0.07 8.17
N ASP A 80 10.91 -0.45 8.80
CA ASP A 80 11.44 0.11 10.06
C ASP A 80 11.82 1.58 9.91
N ASN A 81 12.42 1.96 8.79
CA ASN A 81 12.84 3.33 8.51
C ASN A 81 11.62 4.24 8.20
N ALA A 82 10.68 3.77 7.38
CA ALA A 82 9.46 4.50 7.07
C ALA A 82 8.64 4.76 8.34
N PHE A 83 8.44 3.74 9.18
CA PHE A 83 7.71 3.84 10.44
C PHE A 83 8.34 4.81 11.44
N LYS A 84 9.68 4.89 11.50
CA LYS A 84 10.41 5.81 12.40
C LYS A 84 10.27 7.28 12.01
N THR A 85 9.83 7.59 10.79
CA THR A 85 9.71 8.97 10.30
C THR A 85 8.64 9.73 11.07
N ASP A 86 7.45 9.13 11.24
CA ASP A 86 6.40 9.65 12.10
C ASP A 86 5.52 8.51 12.65
N PRO A 87 5.92 7.88 13.77
CA PRO A 87 5.18 6.77 14.37
C PRO A 87 3.78 7.18 14.86
N THR A 88 3.57 8.46 15.16
CA THR A 88 2.28 8.96 15.69
C THR A 88 1.27 9.08 14.56
N SER A 89 1.69 9.60 13.41
CA SER A 89 0.84 9.67 12.22
C SER A 89 0.67 8.34 11.50
N ALA A 90 1.62 7.40 11.61
CA ALA A 90 1.53 6.09 10.97
C ALA A 90 0.34 5.23 11.46
N PHE A 91 -0.15 5.49 12.68
CA PHE A 91 -1.27 4.74 13.26
C PHE A 91 -2.58 4.94 12.47
N GLY A 92 -3.14 3.83 11.98
CA GLY A 92 -4.33 3.80 11.14
C GLY A 92 -4.07 4.19 9.68
N GLY A 93 -2.81 4.15 9.23
CA GLY A 93 -2.44 4.45 7.85
C GLY A 93 -2.65 3.30 6.86
N ILE A 94 -2.25 3.57 5.63
CA ILE A 94 -2.13 2.62 4.52
C ILE A 94 -0.65 2.40 4.27
N ILE A 95 -0.26 1.14 4.12
CA ILE A 95 1.12 0.74 3.90
C ILE A 95 1.24 0.07 2.53
N ALA A 96 2.14 0.59 1.70
CA ALA A 96 2.46 0.02 0.40
C ALA A 96 3.91 -0.47 0.36
N PHE A 97 4.11 -1.63 -0.25
CA PHE A 97 5.41 -2.23 -0.53
C PHE A 97 5.58 -2.45 -2.04
N ASN A 98 6.79 -2.31 -2.57
CA ASN A 98 7.07 -2.59 -3.99
C ASN A 98 7.66 -4.00 -4.24
N ARG A 99 7.61 -4.88 -3.25
CA ARG A 99 8.06 -6.28 -3.31
C ARG A 99 7.09 -7.16 -2.52
N SER A 100 7.16 -8.47 -2.75
CA SER A 100 6.31 -9.46 -2.06
C SER A 100 6.44 -9.36 -0.54
N LEU A 101 5.30 -9.31 0.17
CA LEU A 101 5.30 -9.19 1.62
C LEU A 101 5.60 -10.54 2.29
N ASP A 102 6.70 -10.62 3.02
CA ASP A 102 7.13 -11.80 3.78
C ASP A 102 6.59 -11.82 5.23
N ALA A 103 6.66 -12.99 5.87
CA ALA A 103 6.25 -13.18 7.26
C ALA A 103 6.95 -12.24 8.25
N LYS A 104 8.26 -12.01 8.07
CA LYS A 104 9.07 -11.18 8.98
C LYS A 104 8.55 -9.74 9.00
N THR A 105 8.32 -9.17 7.82
CA THR A 105 7.83 -7.81 7.64
C THR A 105 6.37 -7.71 8.05
N ALA A 106 5.53 -8.70 7.72
CA ALA A 106 4.15 -8.77 8.17
C ALA A 106 4.03 -8.76 9.71
N SER A 107 4.84 -9.55 10.42
CA SER A 107 4.88 -9.54 11.88
C SER A 107 5.24 -8.16 12.43
N ALA A 108 6.29 -7.54 11.88
CA ALA A 108 6.72 -6.21 12.32
C ALA A 108 5.63 -5.13 12.13
N VAL A 109 4.83 -5.24 11.06
CA VAL A 109 3.67 -4.36 10.83
C VAL A 109 2.60 -4.57 11.89
N ILE A 110 2.16 -5.82 12.05
CA ILE A 110 1.01 -6.18 12.90
C ILE A 110 1.29 -5.96 14.40
N GLU A 111 2.54 -6.13 14.84
CA GLU A 111 2.94 -5.95 16.24
C GLU A 111 3.04 -4.48 16.65
N ARG A 112 3.42 -3.59 15.73
CA ARG A 112 3.79 -2.21 16.09
C ARG A 112 2.68 -1.18 15.89
N GLN A 113 1.76 -1.42 14.96
CA GLN A 113 0.71 -0.45 14.68
C GLN A 113 -0.60 -1.08 14.21
N PHE A 114 -1.67 -0.35 14.45
CA PHE A 114 -2.91 -0.58 13.74
C PHE A 114 -2.78 -0.02 12.32
N VAL A 115 -3.13 -0.83 11.32
CA VAL A 115 -3.08 -0.49 9.89
C VAL A 115 -4.45 -0.78 9.28
N GLU A 116 -4.92 0.07 8.38
CA GLU A 116 -6.21 -0.15 7.72
C GLU A 116 -6.08 -0.99 6.44
N VAL A 117 -5.05 -0.69 5.65
CA VAL A 117 -4.79 -1.34 4.35
C VAL A 117 -3.30 -1.64 4.22
N ILE A 118 -2.99 -2.82 3.73
CA ILE A 118 -1.65 -3.22 3.26
C ILE A 118 -1.78 -3.60 1.79
N ILE A 119 -0.92 -3.05 0.95
CA ILE A 119 -0.84 -3.39 -0.48
C ILE A 119 0.60 -3.74 -0.88
N ALA A 120 0.74 -4.79 -1.69
CA ALA A 120 2.01 -5.24 -2.24
C ALA A 120 1.75 -5.95 -3.60
N PRO A 121 2.78 -6.16 -4.43
CA PRO A 121 2.64 -6.96 -5.65
C PRO A 121 2.04 -8.35 -5.38
N SER A 122 2.54 -9.00 -4.34
CA SER A 122 2.12 -10.33 -3.87
C SER A 122 2.31 -10.45 -2.37
N ILE A 123 1.59 -11.38 -1.75
CA ILE A 123 1.68 -11.67 -0.30
C ILE A 123 2.12 -13.13 -0.18
N ASN A 124 3.22 -13.36 0.53
CA ASN A 124 3.74 -14.71 0.69
C ASN A 124 2.78 -15.55 1.56
N GLU A 125 2.72 -16.85 1.29
CA GLU A 125 1.85 -17.78 2.04
C GLU A 125 2.17 -17.80 3.54
N ASP A 126 3.42 -17.57 3.92
CA ASP A 126 3.89 -17.50 5.31
C ASP A 126 3.45 -16.22 6.04
N ALA A 127 3.12 -15.14 5.32
CA ALA A 127 2.63 -13.88 5.87
C ALA A 127 1.12 -13.92 6.17
N LEU A 128 0.34 -14.71 5.42
CA LEU A 128 -1.12 -14.75 5.54
C LEU A 128 -1.62 -15.10 6.96
N PRO A 129 -1.08 -16.12 7.66
CA PRO A 129 -1.52 -16.44 9.02
C PRO A 129 -1.28 -15.32 10.02
N ILE A 130 -0.20 -14.55 9.85
CA ILE A 130 0.14 -13.42 10.72
C ILE A 130 -0.84 -12.27 10.48
N LEU A 131 -1.10 -11.94 9.21
CA LEU A 131 -2.05 -10.90 8.83
C LEU A 131 -3.48 -11.26 9.27
N ALA A 132 -3.84 -12.54 9.26
CA ALA A 132 -5.14 -13.05 9.69
C ALA A 132 -5.42 -12.85 11.19
N THR A 133 -4.39 -12.60 12.02
CA THR A 133 -4.58 -12.21 13.43
C THR A 133 -5.31 -10.88 13.58
N LYS A 134 -5.35 -10.05 12.52
CA LYS A 134 -6.09 -8.79 12.43
C LYS A 134 -7.10 -8.85 11.27
N PRO A 135 -8.25 -9.55 11.43
CA PRO A 135 -9.16 -9.88 10.32
C PRO A 135 -9.84 -8.65 9.66
N ASN A 136 -9.71 -7.47 10.26
CA ASN A 136 -10.27 -6.23 9.72
C ASN A 136 -9.30 -5.49 8.78
N VAL A 137 -8.01 -5.84 8.78
CA VAL A 137 -7.00 -5.23 7.88
C VAL A 137 -7.31 -5.67 6.46
N ARG A 138 -7.42 -4.72 5.52
CA ARG A 138 -7.48 -5.07 4.09
C ARG A 138 -6.09 -5.42 3.63
N VAL A 139 -5.93 -6.60 3.07
CA VAL A 139 -4.68 -7.02 2.44
C VAL A 139 -4.94 -7.18 0.96
N LEU A 140 -4.20 -6.42 0.17
CA LEU A 140 -4.37 -6.33 -1.27
C LEU A 140 -3.10 -6.84 -1.97
N ALA A 141 -3.28 -7.70 -2.96
CA ALA A 141 -2.23 -8.08 -3.90
C ALA A 141 -2.54 -7.44 -5.26
N CYS A 142 -1.74 -6.48 -5.70
CA CYS A 142 -1.98 -5.75 -6.95
C CYS A 142 -1.30 -6.34 -8.19
N GLY A 143 -0.56 -7.44 -8.03
CA GLY A 143 0.23 -8.04 -9.10
C GLY A 143 1.55 -7.33 -9.31
N GLU A 144 2.46 -7.96 -10.06
CA GLU A 144 3.74 -7.36 -10.43
C GLU A 144 3.52 -6.29 -11.51
N TRP A 145 4.33 -5.24 -11.47
CA TRP A 145 4.39 -4.21 -12.52
C TRP A 145 5.81 -4.08 -13.05
N GLN A 146 5.96 -3.57 -14.27
CA GLN A 146 7.29 -3.33 -14.82
C GLN A 146 8.00 -2.25 -13.99
N GLU A 147 9.28 -2.48 -13.67
CA GLU A 147 10.09 -1.50 -12.94
C GLU A 147 10.05 -0.14 -13.64
N ALA A 148 9.86 0.92 -12.84
CA ALA A 148 9.97 2.28 -13.32
C ALA A 148 11.37 2.48 -13.94
N LYS A 149 11.43 2.62 -15.27
CA LYS A 149 12.66 3.07 -15.92
C LYS A 149 12.93 4.48 -15.40
N PRO A 150 14.15 4.80 -14.93
CA PRO A 150 14.44 6.15 -14.47
C PRO A 150 14.20 7.14 -15.61
N ALA A 151 13.14 7.94 -15.48
CA ALA A 151 12.89 9.04 -16.39
C ALA A 151 13.93 10.12 -16.08
N LEU A 152 14.84 10.35 -17.04
CA LEU A 152 15.80 11.45 -16.97
C LEU A 152 15.02 12.78 -16.99
N ASP A 153 14.86 13.41 -15.84
CA ASP A 153 14.33 14.76 -15.73
C ASP A 153 15.41 15.76 -16.19
N PHE A 154 15.31 16.22 -17.44
CA PHE A 154 16.16 17.30 -17.95
C PHE A 154 15.61 18.64 -17.46
N LYS A 155 16.13 19.13 -16.33
CA LYS A 155 15.99 20.55 -15.99
C LYS A 155 16.85 21.39 -16.94
N ARG A 156 16.21 22.03 -17.91
CA ARG A 156 16.80 23.13 -18.68
C ARG A 156 16.79 24.38 -17.81
N GLY A 157 17.98 24.84 -17.40
CA GLY A 157 18.19 26.19 -16.88
C GLY A 157 18.21 27.25 -17.97
#